data_AF-A0A417WE99-F1
#
_entry.id   AF-A0A417WE99-F1
#
_cell.length_a   1.000
_cell.length_b   1.000
_cell.length_c   1.000
_cell.angle_alpha   90.00
_cell.angle_beta   90.00
_cell.angle_gamma   90.00
#
_symmetry.space_group_name_H-M   'P 1'
#
loop_
_entity.id
_entity.type
_entity.pdbx_description
1 polymer ?
#
loop_
_entity_poly.entity_id
_entity_poly.type
_entity_poly.pdbx_seq_one_letter_code
_entity_poly.pdbx_strand_id
1 'polypeptide(L)'
;MMDKRDKKIRRLEDERNQLMAENQELKYIINDIQSVNDIMREDIEKECAAECGCIVIEGSRTSAAYQDLVGILLANNYSVEVIPMDERRKLKIIIKESEV
;
A
#
# COMPACT_ATOMS: atom_id res chain seq x y z
N MET A 1 -14.13 2.65 60.03
CA MET A 1 -14.93 2.05 58.94
C MET A 1 -14.76 2.96 57.73
N MET A 2 -14.32 2.46 56.58
CA MET A 2 -14.05 3.32 55.41
C MET A 2 -15.37 3.83 54.81
N ASP A 3 -15.52 5.14 54.64
CA ASP A 3 -16.79 5.76 54.23
C ASP A 3 -17.17 5.35 52.79
N LYS A 4 -18.47 5.36 52.48
CA LYS A 4 -18.97 5.06 51.12
C LYS A 4 -18.33 5.99 50.08
N ARG A 5 -18.03 7.23 50.47
CA ARG A 5 -17.32 8.21 49.63
C ARG A 5 -15.89 7.76 49.32
N ASP A 6 -15.13 7.33 50.33
CA ASP A 6 -13.74 6.88 50.17
C ASP A 6 -13.63 5.64 49.27
N LYS A 7 -14.57 4.69 49.38
CA LYS A 7 -14.64 3.52 48.49
C LYS A 7 -14.98 3.89 47.05
N LYS A 8 -15.70 4.98 46.83
CA LYS A 8 -16.02 5.48 45.49
C LYS A 8 -14.83 6.21 44.88
N ILE A 9 -14.13 7.04 45.68
CA ILE A 9 -12.91 7.74 45.27
C ILE A 9 -11.86 6.73 44.82
N ARG A 10 -11.58 5.70 45.63
CA ARG A 10 -10.57 4.70 45.29
C ARG A 10 -10.86 3.95 43.98
N ARG A 11 -12.12 3.57 43.75
CA ARG A 11 -12.51 2.92 42.48
C ARG A 11 -12.32 3.82 41.28
N LEU A 12 -12.67 5.10 41.39
CA LEU A 12 -12.48 6.07 40.32
C LEU A 12 -11.00 6.36 40.06
N GLU A 13 -10.16 6.33 41.09
CA GLU A 13 -8.71 6.45 40.94
C GLU A 13 -8.12 5.24 40.21
N ASP A 14 -8.53 4.03 40.57
CA ASP A 14 -8.09 2.80 39.92
C ASP A 14 -8.52 2.77 38.44
N GLU A 15 -9.78 3.10 38.15
CA GLU A 15 -10.33 3.17 36.79
C GLU A 15 -9.64 4.26 35.96
N ARG A 16 -9.40 5.45 36.53
CA ARG A 16 -8.64 6.51 35.86
C ARG A 16 -7.22 6.06 35.54
N ASN A 17 -6.56 5.34 36.45
CA ASN A 17 -5.20 4.85 36.22
C ASN A 17 -5.16 3.79 35.12
N GLN A 18 -6.13 2.87 35.08
CA GLN A 18 -6.28 1.89 34.00
C GLN A 18 -6.51 2.59 32.66
N LEU A 19 -7.47 3.53 32.61
CA LEU A 19 -7.75 4.28 31.39
C LEU A 19 -6.54 5.09 30.91
N MET A 20 -5.74 5.66 31.81
CA MET A 20 -4.50 6.34 31.42
C MET A 20 -3.46 5.38 30.82
N ALA A 21 -3.33 4.18 31.38
CA ALA A 21 -2.41 3.17 30.85
C ALA A 21 -2.86 2.71 29.45
N GLU A 22 -4.14 2.36 29.28
CA GLU A 22 -4.71 1.98 27.99
C GLU A 22 -4.59 3.10 26.96
N ASN A 23 -4.84 4.35 27.36
CA ASN A 23 -4.70 5.50 26.46
C ASN A 23 -3.25 5.69 25.99
N GLN A 24 -2.28 5.42 26.87
CA GLN A 24 -0.87 5.50 26.53
C GLN A 24 -0.47 4.38 25.54
N GLU A 25 -0.93 3.15 25.75
CA GLU A 25 -0.71 2.05 24.81
C GLU A 25 -1.34 2.34 23.44
N LEU A 26 -2.58 2.85 23.42
CA LEU A 26 -3.24 3.24 22.17
C LEU A 26 -2.47 4.31 21.40
N LYS A 27 -1.85 5.28 22.08
CA LYS A 27 -1.00 6.28 21.43
C LYS A 27 0.23 5.65 20.78
N TYR A 28 0.87 4.66 21.43
CA TYR A 28 1.98 3.94 20.82
C TYR A 28 1.54 3.18 19.56
N ILE A 29 0.43 2.47 19.64
CA ILE A 29 -0.13 1.73 18.49
C ILE A 29 -0.45 2.68 17.32
N ILE A 30 -1.03 3.84 17.60
CA ILE A 30 -1.31 4.85 16.56
C ILE A 30 -0.02 5.34 15.91
N ASN A 31 1.02 5.61 16.69
CA ASN A 31 2.31 6.06 16.14
C ASN A 31 2.95 4.98 15.26
N ASP A 32 2.87 3.71 15.66
CA ASP A 32 3.40 2.59 14.87
C ASP A 32 2.62 2.45 13.55
N ILE A 33 1.29 2.54 13.58
CA ILE A 33 0.45 2.50 12.39
C ILE A 33 0.76 3.66 11.45
N GLN A 34 0.93 4.88 11.97
CA GLN A 34 1.30 6.05 11.18
C GLN A 34 2.65 5.85 10.50
N SER A 35 3.63 5.32 11.22
CA SER A 35 4.97 5.05 10.69
C SER A 35 4.93 4.03 9.56
N VAL A 36 4.17 2.94 9.72
CA VAL A 36 3.97 1.94 8.65
C VAL A 36 3.26 2.56 7.45
N ASN A 37 2.23 3.38 7.69
CA ASN A 37 1.48 4.02 6.62
C ASN A 37 2.34 5.01 5.80
N ASP A 38 3.26 5.73 6.45
CA ASP A 38 4.16 6.65 5.76
C ASP A 38 5.16 5.90 4.88
N ILE A 39 5.72 4.78 5.36
CA ILE A 39 6.60 3.89 4.56
C ILE A 39 5.82 3.34 3.35
N MET A 40 4.63 2.79 3.58
CA MET A 40 3.81 2.24 2.49
C MET A 40 3.43 3.31 1.46
N ARG A 41 3.16 4.54 1.90
CA ARG A 41 2.86 5.64 0.98
C ARG A 41 4.07 5.95 0.10
N GLU A 42 5.28 6.01 0.66
CA GLU A 42 6.49 6.25 -0.11
C GLU A 42 6.70 5.16 -1.17
N ASP A 43 6.50 3.89 -0.82
CA ASP A 43 6.62 2.76 -1.75
C ASP A 43 5.57 2.85 -2.88
N ILE A 44 4.32 3.19 -2.56
CA ILE A 44 3.26 3.39 -3.55
C ILE A 44 3.59 4.58 -4.47
N GLU A 45 4.07 5.70 -3.91
CA GLU A 45 4.44 6.88 -4.69
C GLU A 45 5.60 6.57 -5.64
N LYS A 46 6.61 5.80 -5.20
CA LYS A 46 7.69 5.30 -6.06
C LYS A 46 7.17 4.41 -7.18
N GLU A 47 6.32 3.43 -6.86
CA GLU A 47 5.73 2.53 -7.86
C GLU A 47 4.89 3.30 -8.90
N CYS A 48 4.11 4.30 -8.45
CA CYS A 48 3.35 5.17 -9.34
C CYS A 48 4.25 6.08 -10.19
N ALA A 49 5.34 6.61 -9.62
CA ALA A 49 6.31 7.42 -10.35
C ALA A 49 7.09 6.60 -11.37
N ALA A 50 7.31 5.30 -11.11
CA ALA A 50 7.98 4.41 -12.04
C ALA A 50 7.16 4.17 -13.31
N GLU A 51 5.82 4.26 -13.28
CA GLU A 51 4.99 4.15 -14.49
C GLU A 51 5.25 5.32 -15.46
N CYS A 52 6.03 5.06 -16.50
CA CYS A 52 6.39 6.04 -17.51
C CYS A 52 5.56 5.93 -18.79
N GLY A 53 4.74 4.89 -18.94
CA GLY A 53 3.84 4.78 -20.08
C GLY A 53 2.79 3.68 -19.98
N CYS A 54 1.68 3.87 -20.69
CA CYS A 54 0.63 2.88 -20.84
C CYS A 54 0.17 2.78 -22.30
N ILE A 55 0.10 1.56 -22.83
CA ILE A 55 -0.37 1.27 -24.18
C ILE A 55 -1.52 0.26 -24.09
N VAL A 56 -2.64 0.57 -24.72
CA VAL A 56 -3.74 -0.39 -24.91
C VAL A 56 -3.82 -0.74 -26.38
N ILE A 57 -3.68 -2.02 -26.70
CA ILE A 57 -3.69 -2.53 -28.06
C ILE A 57 -4.87 -3.49 -28.22
N GLU A 58 -5.59 -3.34 -29.33
CA GLU A 58 -6.65 -4.27 -29.73
C GLU A 58 -6.07 -5.42 -30.55
N GLY A 59 -6.45 -6.66 -30.23
CA GLY A 59 -6.00 -7.88 -30.89
C GLY A 59 -5.62 -8.99 -29.91
N SER A 60 -5.54 -10.23 -30.41
CA SER A 60 -5.20 -11.41 -29.60
C SER A 60 -3.70 -11.46 -29.25
N ARG A 61 -3.38 -11.89 -28.02
CA ARG A 61 -2.03 -12.08 -27.40
C ARG A 61 -0.89 -12.70 -28.22
N THR A 62 -1.16 -13.25 -29.41
CA THR A 62 -0.24 -14.11 -30.16
C THR A 62 0.34 -13.47 -31.43
N SER A 63 0.12 -12.19 -31.71
CA SER A 63 0.83 -11.56 -32.84
C SER A 63 2.29 -11.28 -32.48
N ALA A 64 3.22 -11.61 -33.38
CA ALA A 64 4.66 -11.37 -33.22
C ALA A 64 4.99 -9.93 -32.76
N ALA A 65 4.24 -8.94 -33.25
CA ALA A 65 4.37 -7.54 -32.86
C ALA A 65 4.28 -7.29 -31.34
N TYR A 66 3.52 -8.10 -30.60
CA TYR A 66 3.46 -7.99 -29.13
C TYR A 66 4.76 -8.46 -28.48
N GLN A 67 5.29 -9.58 -28.94
CA GLN A 67 6.54 -10.14 -28.44
C GLN A 67 7.70 -9.21 -28.76
N ASP A 68 7.70 -8.63 -29.96
CA ASP A 68 8.71 -7.66 -30.38
C ASP A 68 8.66 -6.39 -29.51
N LEU A 69 7.47 -5.81 -29.29
CA LEU A 69 7.32 -4.62 -28.44
C LEU A 69 7.80 -4.87 -27.01
N VAL A 70 7.36 -5.97 -26.38
CA VAL A 70 7.79 -6.32 -25.03
C VAL A 70 9.29 -6.61 -24.99
N GLY A 71 9.82 -7.32 -25.99
CA GLY A 71 11.24 -7.62 -26.12
C GLY A 71 12.09 -6.36 -26.25
N ILE A 72 11.66 -5.38 -27.05
CA ILE A 72 12.34 -4.08 -27.19
C ILE A 72 12.35 -3.32 -25.86
N LEU A 73 11.23 -3.26 -25.16
CA LEU A 73 11.14 -2.55 -23.87
C LEU A 73 12.09 -3.18 -22.83
N LEU A 74 12.06 -4.51 -22.70
CA LEU A 74 12.96 -5.24 -21.79
C LEU A 74 14.43 -5.04 -22.18
N ALA A 75 14.75 -5.05 -23.48
CA ALA A 75 16.12 -4.81 -23.96
C ALA A 75 16.62 -3.38 -23.71
N ASN A 76 15.71 -2.42 -23.56
CA ASN A 76 16.01 -1.04 -23.18
C ASN A 76 15.89 -0.79 -21.67
N ASN A 77 15.92 -1.85 -20.87
CA ASN A 77 15.95 -1.77 -19.41
C ASN A 77 14.68 -1.14 -18.79
N TYR A 78 13.52 -1.37 -19.42
CA TYR A 78 12.22 -1.07 -18.82
C TYR A 78 11.63 -2.34 -18.18
N SER A 79 10.87 -2.15 -17.11
CA SER A 79 9.97 -3.16 -16.57
C SER A 79 8.62 -3.09 -17.28
N VAL A 80 8.02 -4.24 -17.56
CA VAL A 80 6.77 -4.31 -18.35
C VAL A 80 5.75 -5.21 -17.67
N GLU A 81 4.56 -4.66 -17.40
CA GLU A 81 3.41 -5.42 -16.88
C GLU A 81 2.35 -5.55 -17.97
N VAL A 82 1.85 -6.78 -18.20
CA VAL A 82 0.93 -7.09 -19.30
C VAL A 82 -0.39 -7.65 -18.77
N ILE A 83 -1.44 -6.85 -18.91
CA ILE A 83 -2.78 -7.13 -18.39
C ILE A 83 -3.73 -7.46 -19.56
N PRO A 84 -4.29 -8.69 -19.62
CA PRO A 84 -5.30 -9.04 -20.62
C PRO A 84 -6.64 -8.40 -20.26
N MET A 85 -7.30 -7.80 -21.24
CA MET A 85 -8.60 -7.12 -21.10
C MET A 85 -9.61 -7.67 -22.12
N ASP A 86 -10.90 -7.41 -21.90
CA ASP A 86 -12.00 -7.75 -22.81
C ASP A 86 -11.92 -9.19 -23.36
N GLU A 87 -11.92 -10.18 -22.46
CA GLU A 87 -11.80 -11.61 -22.84
C GLU A 87 -10.54 -11.93 -23.68
N ARG A 88 -9.43 -11.21 -23.42
CA ARG A 88 -8.16 -11.31 -24.15
C ARG A 88 -8.20 -10.76 -25.59
N ARG A 89 -9.21 -9.95 -25.92
CA ARG A 89 -9.28 -9.18 -27.18
C ARG A 89 -8.49 -7.89 -27.12
N LYS A 90 -8.08 -7.46 -25.93
CA LYS A 90 -7.22 -6.30 -25.71
C LYS A 90 -6.10 -6.64 -24.75
N LEU A 91 -5.00 -5.91 -24.87
CA LEU A 91 -3.89 -5.96 -23.93
C LEU A 91 -3.54 -4.55 -23.49
N LYS A 92 -3.48 -4.36 -22.18
CA LYS A 92 -2.88 -3.20 -21.55
C LYS A 92 -1.45 -3.56 -21.19
N ILE A 93 -0.51 -2.77 -21.70
CA ILE A 93 0.91 -2.84 -21.38
C ILE A 93 1.22 -1.61 -20.54
N ILE A 94 1.73 -1.84 -19.33
CA ILE A 94 2.22 -0.79 -18.44
C ILE A 94 3.75 -0.86 -18.49
N ILE A 95 4.37 0.27 -18.79
CA ILE A 95 5.81 0.44 -18.91
C ILE A 95 6.27 1.19 -17.67
N LYS A 96 7.23 0.59 -16.96
CA LYS A 96 7.82 1.15 -15.76
C LYS A 96 9.31 1.36 -15.98
N GLU A 97 9.86 2.44 -15.45
CA GLU A 97 11.31 2.58 -15.30
C GLU A 97 11.82 1.38 -14.50
N SER A 98 12.90 0.74 -14.95
CA SER A 98 13.54 -0.28 -14.13
C SER A 98 14.36 0.42 -13.06
N GLU A 99 14.13 0.08 -11.80
CA GLU A 99 15.11 0.37 -10.75
C GLU A 99 16.41 -0.35 -11.13
N VAL A 100 17.50 0.42 -11.26
CA VAL A 100 18.87 -0.09 -11.48
C VAL A 100 19.61 -0.08 -10.15
#